data_AF-D4JSZ1-F1
#
_entry.id   AF-D4JSZ1-F1
#
_cell.length_a   1.000
_cell.length_b   1.000
_cell.length_c   1.000
_cell.angle_alpha   90.00
_cell.angle_beta   90.00
_cell.angle_gamma   90.00
#
_symmetry.space_group_name_H-M   'P 1'
#
loop_
_entity.id
_entity.type
_entity.pdbx_description
1 polymer ?
#
loop_
_entity_poly.entity_id
_entity_poly.type
_entity_poly.pdbx_seq_one_letter_code
_entity_poly.pdbx_strand_id
1 'polypeptide(L)'
;MKKTTFNISFDEDKASALVLYLSQKGTSAEAELEKALDTLYSKTVPAGVRDFIDMKSGIASPPAVPKPKKPRPPKAEHTEVSEVIADE
;
A
#
# COMPACT_ATOMS: atom_id res chain seq x y z
N MET A 1 15.44 -3.97 12.81
CA MET A 1 14.90 -4.85 11.75
C MET A 1 16.06 -5.53 11.02
N LYS A 2 15.91 -6.78 10.58
CA LYS A 2 16.91 -7.46 9.73
C LYS A 2 16.75 -6.96 8.29
N LYS A 3 17.83 -6.54 7.64
CA LYS A 3 17.84 -6.16 6.21
C LYS A 3 18.23 -7.38 5.37
N THR A 4 17.64 -7.49 4.19
CA THR A 4 17.96 -8.51 3.19
C THR A 4 18.50 -7.83 1.94
N THR A 5 19.57 -8.36 1.36
CA THR A 5 20.17 -7.85 0.14
C THR A 5 19.56 -8.52 -1.08
N PHE A 6 19.16 -7.72 -2.07
CA PHE A 6 18.73 -8.20 -3.39
C PHE A 6 19.84 -7.94 -4.41
N ASN A 7 20.15 -8.93 -5.24
CA ASN A 7 21.05 -8.74 -6.38
C ASN A 7 20.20 -8.56 -7.64
N ILE A 8 20.44 -7.48 -8.38
CA ILE A 8 19.64 -7.07 -9.53
C ILE A 8 20.60 -6.71 -10.66
N SER A 9 20.41 -7.32 -11.82
CA SER A 9 21.16 -6.95 -13.03
C SER A 9 20.46 -5.78 -13.73
N PHE A 10 21.23 -4.76 -14.11
CA PHE A 10 20.75 -3.60 -14.83
C PHE A 10 21.77 -3.22 -15.91
N ASP A 11 21.31 -2.46 -16.90
CA ASP A 11 22.15 -1.96 -17.99
C ASP A 11 23.22 -1.00 -17.47
N GLU A 12 24.48 -1.23 -17.88
CA GLU A 12 25.65 -0.54 -17.34
C GLU A 12 25.65 0.96 -17.68
N ASP A 13 25.36 1.30 -18.94
CA ASP A 13 25.31 2.70 -19.40
C ASP A 13 24.19 3.47 -18.67
N LYS A 14 23.01 2.86 -18.54
CA LYS A 14 21.89 3.47 -17.79
C LYS A 14 22.20 3.57 -16.31
N ALA A 15 22.85 2.58 -15.70
CA ALA A 15 23.26 2.63 -14.29
C ALA A 15 24.22 3.80 -14.05
N SER A 16 25.23 3.94 -14.92
CA SER A 16 26.24 4.99 -14.83
C SER A 16 25.62 6.38 -14.96
N ALA A 17 24.73 6.56 -15.94
CA ALA A 17 23.98 7.81 -16.10
C ALA A 17 23.11 8.11 -14.86
N LEU A 18 22.40 7.10 -14.33
CA LEU A 18 21.57 7.26 -13.15
C LEU A 18 22.39 7.72 -11.93
N VAL A 19 23.51 7.05 -11.64
CA VAL A 19 24.39 7.39 -10.52
C VAL A 19 24.95 8.81 -10.67
N LEU A 20 25.38 9.19 -11.87
CA LEU A 20 25.91 10.53 -12.15
C LEU A 20 24.87 11.62 -11.85
N TYR A 21 23.64 11.47 -12.37
CA TYR A 21 22.60 12.47 -12.20
C TYR A 21 22.01 12.49 -10.79
N LEU A 22 21.91 11.35 -10.11
CA LEU A 22 21.49 11.31 -8.71
C LEU A 22 22.50 12.01 -7.80
N SER A 23 23.80 11.83 -8.07
CA SER A 23 24.88 12.49 -7.32
C SER A 23 24.80 14.02 -7.45
N GLN A 24 24.49 14.54 -8.65
CA GLN A 24 24.26 15.98 -8.87
C GLN A 24 23.07 16.52 -8.05
N LYS A 25 22.07 15.68 -7.81
CA LYS A 25 20.86 16.02 -7.04
C LYS A 25 21.04 15.79 -5.53
N GLY A 26 22.20 15.31 -5.08
CA GLY A 26 22.47 15.01 -3.68
C GLY A 26 21.76 13.75 -3.18
N THR A 27 21.49 12.80 -4.08
CA THR A 27 20.81 11.52 -3.77
C THR A 27 21.65 10.35 -4.27
N SER A 28 21.41 9.13 -3.76
CA SER A 28 22.06 7.90 -4.25
C SER A 28 21.06 6.95 -4.87
N ALA A 29 21.54 6.09 -5.78
CA ALA A 29 20.72 5.05 -6.41
C ALA A 29 20.14 4.09 -5.37
N GLU A 30 20.93 3.74 -4.35
CA GLU A 30 20.47 2.91 -3.24
C GLU A 30 19.30 3.55 -2.48
N ALA A 31 19.39 4.85 -2.14
CA ALA A 31 18.34 5.52 -1.37
C ALA A 31 17.00 5.58 -2.15
N GLU A 32 17.04 5.90 -3.45
CA GLU A 32 15.83 5.87 -4.28
C GLU A 32 15.30 4.44 -4.46
N LEU A 33 16.17 3.44 -4.60
CA LEU A 33 15.75 2.06 -4.69
C LEU A 33 15.12 1.56 -3.38
N GLU A 34 15.66 1.92 -2.21
CA GLU A 34 15.07 1.62 -0.91
C GLU A 34 13.65 2.20 -0.79
N LYS A 35 13.46 3.45 -1.22
CA LYS A 35 12.14 4.10 -1.22
C LYS A 35 11.18 3.46 -2.22
N ALA A 36 11.68 3.06 -3.39
CA ALA A 36 10.90 2.32 -4.38
C ALA A 36 10.47 0.95 -3.83
N LEU A 37 11.35 0.26 -3.09
CA LEU A 37 11.03 -1.00 -2.42
C LEU A 37 9.98 -0.83 -1.32
N ASP A 38 10.06 0.23 -0.50
CA ASP A 38 9.04 0.52 0.52
C ASP A 38 7.67 0.81 -0.11
N THR A 39 7.68 1.60 -1.20
CA THR A 39 6.46 1.87 -1.98
C THR A 39 5.89 0.59 -2.59
N LEU A 40 6.76 -0.27 -3.12
CA LEU A 40 6.36 -1.56 -3.70
C LEU A 40 5.76 -2.47 -2.63
N TYR A 41 6.39 -2.58 -1.46
CA TYR A 41 5.87 -3.33 -0.30
C TYR A 41 4.50 -2.81 0.12
N SER A 42 4.34 -1.49 0.25
CA SER A 42 3.08 -0.86 0.64
C SER A 42 1.97 -1.00 -0.40
N LYS A 43 2.29 -1.25 -1.66
CA LYS A 43 1.29 -1.49 -2.72
C LYS A 43 0.94 -2.97 -2.89
N THR A 44 1.93 -3.84 -2.71
CA THR A 44 1.80 -5.28 -3.01
C THR A 44 1.34 -6.08 -1.79
N VAL A 45 1.74 -5.68 -0.59
CA VAL A 45 1.38 -6.38 0.65
C VAL A 45 0.09 -5.78 1.23
N PRO A 46 -0.97 -6.56 1.47
CA PRO A 46 -2.20 -6.06 2.11
C PRO A 46 -1.94 -5.50 3.52
N ALA A 47 -2.74 -4.54 3.97
CA ALA A 47 -2.57 -3.88 5.28
C ALA A 47 -2.49 -4.90 6.42
N GLY A 48 -3.42 -5.86 6.49
CA GLY A 48 -3.42 -6.87 7.56
C GLY A 48 -2.18 -7.77 7.59
N VAL A 49 -1.52 -7.98 6.44
CA VAL A 49 -0.23 -8.72 6.41
C VAL A 49 0.91 -7.84 6.90
N ARG A 50 0.90 -6.54 6.59
CA ARG A 50 1.89 -5.59 7.13
C ARG A 50 1.76 -5.47 8.64
N ASP A 51 0.54 -5.32 9.15
CA ASP A 51 0.25 -5.27 10.58
C ASP A 51 0.74 -6.54 11.30
N PHE A 52 0.55 -7.71 10.66
CA PHE A 52 1.07 -8.97 11.19
C PHE A 52 2.61 -9.01 11.24
N ILE A 53 3.28 -8.48 10.21
CA ILE A 53 4.75 -8.39 10.17
C ILE A 53 5.26 -7.43 11.25
N ASP A 54 4.60 -6.28 11.45
CA ASP A 54 4.93 -5.28 12.47
C ASP A 54 4.81 -5.90 13.89
N MET A 55 3.68 -6.56 14.14
CA MET A 55 3.39 -7.26 15.40
C MET A 55 4.40 -8.39 15.67
N LYS A 56 4.78 -9.16 14.63
CA LYS A 56 5.82 -10.20 14.73
C LYS A 56 7.22 -9.62 14.90
N SER A 57 7.48 -8.43 14.38
CA SER A 57 8.76 -7.73 14.53
C SER A 57 8.89 -7.01 15.88
N GLY A 58 7.84 -7.01 16.73
CA GLY A 58 7.83 -6.33 18.02
C GLY A 58 7.88 -4.81 17.91
N ILE A 59 7.60 -4.26 16.72
CA ILE A 59 7.58 -2.84 16.47
C ILE A 59 6.13 -2.44 16.66
N ALA A 60 5.85 -1.78 17.78
CA ALA A 60 4.53 -1.27 18.05
C ALA A 60 4.19 -0.23 16.99
N SER A 61 3.33 -0.58 16.04
CA SER A 61 2.79 0.37 15.08
C SER A 61 2.06 1.47 15.86
N PRO A 62 2.29 2.76 15.55
CA PRO A 62 1.47 3.82 16.13
C PRO A 62 0.00 3.56 15.75
N PRO A 63 -0.96 3.78 16.66
CA PRO A 63 -2.35 3.44 16.42
C PRO A 63 -2.83 4.17 15.18
N ALA A 64 -3.26 3.41 14.17
CA ALA A 64 -3.95 3.94 13.02
C ALA A 64 -5.18 4.69 13.52
N VAL A 65 -5.12 6.03 13.52
CA VAL A 65 -6.20 6.90 13.96
C VAL A 65 -7.43 6.53 13.12
N PRO A 66 -8.52 6.03 13.72
CA PRO A 66 -9.67 5.60 12.95
C PRO A 66 -10.30 6.84 12.32
N LYS A 67 -10.34 6.86 10.98
CA LYS A 67 -11.10 7.86 10.23
C LYS A 67 -12.55 7.86 10.74
N PRO A 68 -13.13 9.01 11.10
CA PRO A 68 -14.48 9.07 11.66
C PRO A 68 -15.48 8.54 10.62
N LYS A 69 -16.19 7.48 11.00
CA LYS A 69 -17.29 6.90 10.21
C LYS A 69 -18.42 7.93 10.16
N LYS A 70 -18.73 8.47 8.98
CA LYS A 70 -19.98 9.19 8.76
C LYS A 70 -21.15 8.26 9.10
N PRO A 71 -22.15 8.69 9.90
CA PRO A 71 -23.31 7.87 10.22
C PRO A 71 -24.09 7.55 8.94
N ARG A 72 -24.37 6.26 8.72
CA ARG A 72 -25.35 5.81 7.73
C ARG A 72 -26.74 5.97 8.34
N PRO A 73 -27.71 6.60 7.68
CA PRO A 73 -29.08 6.69 8.21
C PRO A 73 -29.73 5.29 8.26
N PRO A 74 -30.63 5.04 9.24
CA PRO A 74 -31.26 3.75 9.43
C PRO A 74 -32.28 3.43 8.33
N LYS A 75 -32.36 2.15 8.00
CA LYS A 75 -33.23 1.55 6.99
C LYS A 75 -34.65 1.48 7.55
N ALA A 76 -35.59 2.24 6.98
CA ALA A 76 -37.00 2.09 7.25
C ALA A 76 -37.56 0.95 6.40
N GLU A 77 -38.07 -0.06 7.11
CA GLU A 77 -39.00 -1.07 6.65
C GLU A 77 -40.27 -0.39 6.11
N HIS A 78 -40.70 -0.74 4.90
CA HIS A 78 -42.08 -0.50 4.48
C HIS A 78 -42.58 -1.74 3.74
N THR A 79 -43.46 -2.45 4.45
CA THR A 79 -44.54 -3.25 3.92
C THR A 79 -45.28 -2.46 2.83
N GLU A 80 -45.44 -3.01 1.63
CA GLU A 80 -46.71 -2.92 0.91
C GLU A 80 -46.79 -4.03 -0.16
N VAL A 81 -47.95 -4.64 -0.19
CA VAL A 81 -48.43 -5.73 -1.05
C VAL A 81 -48.91 -5.19 -2.40
N SER A 82 -49.25 -6.13 -3.29
CA SER A 82 -50.08 -6.00 -4.50
C SER A 82 -49.33 -5.76 -5.81
N GLU A 83 -49.70 -6.32 -6.96
CA GLU A 83 -50.51 -7.46 -7.40
C GLU A 83 -50.45 -7.39 -8.95
N VAL A 84 -50.44 -8.54 -9.66
CA VAL A 84 -50.85 -8.77 -11.08
C VAL A 84 -50.12 -7.98 -12.20
N ILE A 85 -49.95 -8.36 -13.48
CA ILE A 85 -50.50 -9.38 -14.41
C ILE A 85 -49.37 -9.76 -15.40
N ALA A 86 -49.45 -10.98 -15.92
CA ALA A 86 -48.81 -11.49 -17.14
C ALA A 86 -49.12 -10.67 -18.42
N ASP A 87 -48.22 -10.76 -19.41
CA ASP A 87 -48.42 -10.82 -20.89
C ASP A 87 -47.05 -10.55 -21.54
N GLU A 88 -46.55 -11.16 -22.62
CA GLU A 88 -46.86 -12.31 -23.50
C GLU A 88 -45.51 -12.64 -24.17
#